data_AF-A0A373CT47-F1
#
_entry.id   AF-A0A373CT47-F1
#
_cell.length_a   1.000
_cell.length_b   1.000
_cell.length_c   1.000
_cell.angle_alpha   90.00
_cell.angle_beta   90.00
_cell.angle_gamma   90.00
#
_symmetry.space_group_name_H-M   'P 1'
#
loop_
_entity.id
_entity.type
_entity.pdbx_description
1 polymer ?
#
loop_
_entity_poly.entity_id
_entity_poly.type
_entity_poly.pdbx_seq_one_letter_code
_entity_poly.pdbx_strand_id
1 'polypeptide(L)' 'LKKRQKDVETKKRTHRLCQIGGAVESVLGSAIEEEDIPKLIGFLKRQEANGKFFSKAMQKEPVANTEEV' A
#
# COMPACT_ATOMS: atom_id res chain seq x y z
N LEU A 1 28.72 -3.25 -11.85
CA LEU A 1 27.76 -2.22 -11.40
C LEU A 1 26.32 -2.73 -11.22
N LYS A 2 25.75 -3.50 -12.16
CA LYS A 2 24.34 -3.95 -12.12
C LYS A 2 23.92 -4.74 -10.85
N LYS A 3 24.79 -5.60 -10.30
CA LYS A 3 24.48 -6.40 -9.09
C LYS A 3 24.25 -5.53 -7.84
N ARG A 4 25.12 -4.52 -7.62
CA ARG A 4 25.01 -3.58 -6.49
C ARG A 4 23.74 -2.71 -6.56
N GLN A 5 23.31 -2.33 -7.77
CA GLN A 5 22.07 -1.56 -7.94
C GLN A 5 20.83 -2.39 -7.57
N LYS A 6 20.80 -3.67 -8.00
CA LYS A 6 19.72 -4.60 -7.67
C LYS A 6 19.62 -4.85 -6.15
N ASP A 7 20.75 -4.96 -5.46
CA ASP A 7 20.78 -5.18 -4.01
C ASP A 7 20.25 -3.95 -3.24
N VAL A 8 20.60 -2.74 -3.68
CA VAL A 8 20.09 -1.49 -3.09
C VAL A 8 18.59 -1.34 -3.30
N GLU A 9 18.10 -1.64 -4.50
CA GLU A 9 16.67 -1.59 -4.82
C GLU A 9 15.88 -2.61 -3.98
N THR A 10 16.42 -3.82 -3.84
CA THR A 10 15.82 -4.88 -3.02
C THR A 10 15.72 -4.47 -1.55
N LYS A 11 16.80 -3.91 -0.97
CA LYS A 11 16.80 -3.41 0.42
C LYS A 11 15.76 -2.31 0.64
N LYS A 12 15.69 -1.34 -0.28
CA LYS A 12 14.67 -0.26 -0.22
C LYS A 12 13.25 -0.82 -0.30
N ARG A 13 13.03 -1.83 -1.15
CA ARG A 13 11.72 -2.49 -1.27
C ARG A 13 11.36 -3.22 0.02
N THR A 14 12.25 -4.04 0.57
CA THR A 14 11.99 -4.79 1.81
C THR A 14 11.70 -3.85 2.98
N HIS A 15 12.53 -2.81 3.17
CA HIS A 15 12.30 -1.83 4.24
C HIS A 15 10.93 -1.17 4.12
N ARG A 16 10.55 -0.73 2.91
CA ARG A 16 9.23 -0.13 2.67
C ARG A 16 8.09 -1.10 2.96
N LEU A 17 8.21 -2.37 2.58
CA LEU A 17 7.18 -3.38 2.87
C LEU A 17 7.01 -3.61 4.37
N CYS A 18 8.11 -3.66 5.13
CA CYS A 18 8.07 -3.74 6.60
C CYS A 18 7.39 -2.51 7.23
N GLN A 19 7.69 -1.30 6.73
CA GLN A 19 7.05 -0.08 7.22
C GLN A 19 5.54 -0.07 6.98
N ILE A 20 5.09 -0.57 5.82
CA ILE A 20 3.66 -0.69 5.52
C ILE A 20 2.99 -1.66 6.50
N GLY A 21 3.61 -2.82 6.76
CA GLY A 21 3.11 -3.78 7.77
C GLY A 21 2.97 -3.14 9.15
N GLY A 22 4.03 -2.52 9.65
CA GLY A 22 4.01 -1.85 10.96
C GLY A 22 3.01 -0.68 11.04
N ALA A 23 2.78 0.03 9.94
CA ALA A 23 1.75 1.08 9.90
C ALA A 23 0.33 0.50 10.05
N VAL A 24 0.04 -0.63 9.40
CA VAL A 24 -1.28 -1.28 9.53
C VAL A 24 -1.47 -1.83 10.95
N GLU A 25 -0.47 -2.52 11.51
CA GLU A 25 -0.53 -3.04 12.88
C GLU A 25 -0.67 -1.92 13.92
N SER A 26 0.00 -0.78 13.73
CA SER A 26 -0.13 0.40 14.58
C SER A 26 -1.55 0.98 14.61
N VAL A 27 -2.29 0.88 13.51
CA VAL A 27 -3.68 1.36 13.44
C VAL A 27 -4.64 0.35 14.08
N LEU A 28 -4.38 -0.95 13.92
CA LEU A 28 -5.22 -2.01 14.47
C LEU A 28 -4.98 -2.26 15.97
N GLY A 29 -3.79 -1.91 16.48
CA GLY A 29 -3.39 -2.18 17.87
C GLY A 29 -3.11 -3.66 18.14
N SER A 30 -2.95 -4.48 17.09
CA SER A 30 -2.66 -5.90 17.15
C SER A 30 -1.74 -6.32 16.02
N ALA A 31 -0.97 -7.40 16.25
CA ALA A 31 -0.18 -8.03 15.19
C ALA A 31 -1.09 -8.62 14.11
N ILE A 32 -0.61 -8.65 12.87
CA ILE A 32 -1.26 -9.35 11.75
C ILE A 32 -0.54 -10.66 11.51
N GLU A 33 -1.21 -11.77 11.80
CA GLU A 33 -0.69 -13.11 11.57
C GLU A 33 -0.87 -13.54 10.09
N GLU A 34 -0.16 -14.59 9.67
CA GLU A 34 -0.21 -15.06 8.27
C GLU A 34 -1.64 -15.44 7.81
N GLU A 35 -2.46 -15.95 8.72
CA GLU A 35 -3.87 -16.32 8.49
C GLU A 35 -4.79 -15.13 8.22
N ASP A 36 -4.39 -13.91 8.62
CA ASP A 36 -5.16 -12.69 8.41
C ASP A 36 -4.85 -12.00 7.08
N ILE A 37 -3.73 -12.36 6.44
CA ILE A 37 -3.31 -11.77 5.15
C ILE A 37 -4.40 -11.91 4.07
N PRO A 38 -5.06 -13.07 3.86
CA PRO A 38 -6.16 -13.16 2.90
C PRO A 38 -7.34 -12.23 3.23
N LYS A 39 -7.66 -12.06 4.51
CA LYS A 39 -8.74 -11.17 4.97
C LYS A 39 -8.37 -9.71 4.71
N LEU A 40 -7.14 -9.31 5.00
CA LEU A 40 -6.61 -7.97 4.72
C LEU A 40 -6.64 -7.65 3.22
N ILE A 41 -6.23 -8.59 2.36
CA ILE A 41 -6.32 -8.43 0.90
C ILE A 41 -7.78 -8.26 0.48
N GLY A 42 -8.69 -9.08 1.00
CA GLY A 42 -10.12 -8.97 0.71
C GLY A 42 -10.70 -7.62 1.11
N PHE A 43 -10.33 -7.13 2.29
CA PHE A 43 -10.70 -5.81 2.78
C PHE A 43 -10.23 -4.70 1.83
N LEU A 44 -8.93 -4.66 1.50
CA LEU A 44 -8.36 -3.62 0.64
C LEU A 44 -9.01 -3.61 -0.76
N LYS A 45 -9.24 -4.78 -1.36
CA LYS A 45 -9.95 -4.89 -2.64
C LYS A 45 -11.38 -4.32 -2.56
N ARG A 46 -12.10 -4.61 -1.47
CA ARG A 46 -13.46 -4.10 -1.26
C ARG A 46 -13.47 -2.59 -1.07
N GLN A 47 -12.50 -2.02 -0.35
CA GLN A 47 -12.37 -0.57 -0.19
C GLN A 47 -12.11 0.13 -1.54
N GLU A 48 -11.30 -0.49 -2.40
CA GLU A 48 -11.09 0.04 -3.75
C GLU A 48 -12.34 -0.06 -4.63
N ALA A 49 -13.03 -1.20 -4.61
CA ALA A 49 -14.26 -1.39 -5.39
C ALA A 49 -15.41 -0.47 -4.95
N ASN A 50 -15.53 -0.20 -3.65
CA ASN A 50 -16.67 0.54 -3.11
C ASN A 50 -16.57 2.06 -3.33
N GLY A 51 -15.37 2.62 -3.36
CA GLY A 51 -15.23 4.08 -3.42
C GLY A 51 -13.84 4.58 -3.78
N LYS A 52 -12.93 3.68 -4.19
CA LYS A 52 -11.51 3.96 -4.42
C LYS A 52 -10.84 4.59 -3.18
N PHE A 53 -11.22 4.13 -1.99
CA PHE A 53 -10.82 4.77 -0.74
C PHE A 53 -9.29 4.84 -0.56
N PHE A 54 -8.58 3.77 -0.93
CA PHE A 54 -7.12 3.75 -0.86
C PHE A 54 -6.51 4.64 -1.94
N SER A 55 -6.97 4.54 -3.19
CA SER A 55 -6.45 5.41 -4.26
C SER A 55 -6.66 6.90 -3.98
N LYS A 56 -7.81 7.29 -3.42
CA LYS A 56 -8.11 8.66 -2.99
C LYS A 56 -7.24 9.10 -1.83
N ALA A 57 -7.16 8.30 -0.76
CA ALA A 57 -6.35 8.64 0.41
C ALA A 57 -4.86 8.79 0.06
N MET A 58 -4.37 7.99 -0.89
CA MET A 58 -2.98 8.01 -1.33
C MET A 58 -2.71 9.03 -2.46
N GLN A 59 -3.71 9.85 -2.83
CA GLN A 59 -3.61 10.82 -3.93
C GLN A 59 -3.13 10.19 -5.25
N LYS A 60 -3.54 8.94 -5.50
CA LYS A 60 -3.18 8.17 -6.71
C LYS A 60 -4.24 8.24 -7.79
N GLU A 61 -5.36 8.92 -7.56
CA GLU A 61 -6.25 9.29 -8.65
C GLU A 61 -5.56 10.37 -9.49
N PRO A 62 -5.53 10.26 -10.84
CA PRO A 62 -5.16 11.40 -11.66
C PRO A 62 -6.17 12.49 -11.35
N VAL A 63 -5.68 13.65 -10.90
CA VAL A 63 -6.48 14.86 -10.79
C VAL A 63 -7.00 15.13 -12.19
N ALA A 64 -8.28 14.82 -12.43
CA ALA A 64 -8.93 15.25 -13.65
C ALA A 64 -8.98 16.78 -13.52
N ASN A 65 -8.04 17.47 -14.16
CA ASN A 65 -8.18 18.89 -14.42
C ASN A 65 -9.44 19.03 -15.27
N THR A 66 -10.55 19.36 -14.63
CA THR A 66 -11.73 19.88 -15.31
C THR A 66 -11.32 21.26 -15.81
N GLU A 67 -10.86 21.33 -17.06
CA GLU A 67 -10.84 22.60 -17.80
C GLU A 67 -12.29 23.01 -17.99
N GLU A 68 -12.71 24.01 -17.22
CA GLU A 68 -13.92 24.78 -17.46
C GLU A 68 -13.80 25.47 -18.83
N VAL A 69 -14.80 25.27 -19.68
CA VAL A 69 -15.04 26.08 -20.89
C VAL A 69 -16.37 26.80 -20.71
#